data_AF-A0A960PQ37-F1
#
_entry.id   AF-A0A960PQ37-F1
#
_cell.length_a   1.000
_cell.length_b   1.000
_cell.length_c   1.000
_cell.angle_alpha   90.00
_cell.angle_beta   90.00
_cell.angle_gamma   90.00
#
_symmetry.space_group_name_H-M   'P 1'
#
loop_
_entity.id
_entity.type
_entity.pdbx_description
1 polymer ?
#
loop_
_entity_poly.entity_id
_entity_poly.type
_entity_poly.pdbx_seq_one_letter_code
_entity_poly.pdbx_strand_id
1 'polypeptide(L)' 'MRGSLGKLDEILAEEGELIVSRRGRAIARVLPLYQTRTLPSHADLRAQMPRLPSSADLIRKDRDARG' A
#
# COMPACT_ATOMS: atom_id res chain seq x y z
N MET A 1 -30.53 4.77 -4.51
CA MET A 1 -29.16 5.05 -4.03
C MET A 1 -28.39 6.09 -4.86
N ARG A 2 -28.76 6.45 -6.11
CA ARG A 2 -28.00 7.47 -6.87
C ARG A 2 -27.98 8.87 -6.22
N GLY A 3 -29.00 9.24 -5.44
CA GLY A 3 -29.10 10.56 -4.81
C GLY A 3 -28.23 10.78 -3.56
N SER A 4 -27.65 9.71 -2.98
CA SER A 4 -26.83 9.79 -1.76
C SER A 4 -25.33 9.68 -2.01
N LEU A 5 -24.91 9.56 -3.28
CA LEU A 5 -23.49 9.46 -3.66
C LEU A 5 -22.66 10.65 -3.16
N GLY A 6 -23.24 11.84 -3.12
CA GLY A 6 -22.54 13.05 -2.65
C GLY A 6 -22.24 13.08 -1.14
N LYS A 7 -22.85 12.19 -0.36
CA LYS A 7 -22.68 12.10 1.10
C LYS A 7 -22.17 10.73 1.54
N LEU A 8 -21.57 9.97 0.62
CA LEU A 8 -21.15 8.60 0.89
C LEU A 8 -20.15 8.54 2.05
N ASP A 9 -19.27 9.55 2.16
CA ASP A 9 -18.28 9.64 3.23
C ASP A 9 -18.91 9.84 4.60
N GLU A 10 -19.94 10.69 4.71
CA GLU A 10 -20.68 10.92 5.97
C GLU A 10 -21.35 9.63 6.45
N ILE A 11 -22.06 8.96 5.53
CA ILE A 11 -22.79 7.71 5.83
C ILE A 11 -21.79 6.59 6.18
N LEU A 12 -20.67 6.49 5.46
CA LEU A 12 -19.65 5.49 5.74
C LEU A 12 -18.95 5.74 7.09
N ALA A 13 -18.80 6.99 7.51
CA ALA A 13 -18.25 7.36 8.80
C ALA A 13 -19.20 6.99 9.95
N GLU A 14 -20.51 7.15 9.77
CA GLU A 14 -21.53 6.80 10.76
C GLU A 14 -21.75 5.28 10.87
N GLU A 15 -21.91 4.59 9.74
CA GLU A 15 -22.29 3.18 9.69
C GLU A 15 -21.09 2.22 9.75
N GLY A 16 -19.88 2.71 9.44
CA GLY A 16 -18.64 1.94 9.45
C GLY A 16 -18.48 0.91 8.32
N GLU A 17 -19.55 0.57 7.61
CA GLU A 17 -19.52 -0.27 6.40
C GLU A 17 -20.75 -0.01 5.52
N LEU A 18 -20.55 -0.05 4.20
CA LEU A 18 -21.66 0.00 3.24
C LEU A 18 -21.62 -1.18 2.25
N ILE A 19 -22.74 -1.87 2.11
CA ILE A 19 -22.92 -2.89 1.07
C ILE A 19 -23.64 -2.29 -0.14
N VAL A 20 -22.96 -2.27 -1.28
CA VAL A 20 -23.56 -1.86 -2.55
C VAL A 20 -24.21 -3.08 -3.18
N SER A 21 -25.53 -3.00 -3.39
CA SER A 21 -26.30 -4.05 -4.05
C SER A 21 -26.81 -3.62 -5.42
N ARG A 22 -26.92 -4.57 -6.35
CA ARG A 22 -27.56 -4.42 -7.65
C ARG A 22 -28.60 -5.52 -7.81
N ARG A 23 -29.87 -5.15 -7.95
CA ARG A 23 -31.02 -6.08 -8.04
C ARG A 23 -31.05 -7.08 -6.87
N GLY A 24 -30.86 -6.58 -5.64
CA GLY A 24 -30.85 -7.40 -4.42
C GLY A 24 -29.57 -8.22 -4.18
N ARG A 25 -28.64 -8.26 -5.14
CA ARG A 25 -27.36 -8.96 -4.99
C ARG A 25 -26.26 -8.01 -4.58
N ALA A 26 -25.54 -8.31 -3.50
CA ALA A 26 -24.34 -7.58 -3.10
C ALA A 26 -23.27 -7.69 -4.21
N ILE A 27 -22.72 -6.55 -4.63
CA ILE A 27 -21.69 -6.46 -5.67
C ILE A 27 -20.39 -5.81 -5.18
N ALA A 28 -20.44 -5.03 -4.10
CA ALA A 28 -19.26 -4.43 -3.49
C ALA A 28 -19.51 -4.10 -2.02
N ARG A 29 -18.42 -3.95 -1.28
CA ARG A 29 -18.38 -3.42 0.08
C ARG A 29 -17.51 -2.17 0.08
N VAL A 30 -17.97 -1.12 0.72
CA VAL A 30 -17.20 0.11 0.96
C VAL A 30 -16.86 0.10 2.44
N LEU A 31 -15.57 0.24 2.73
CA LEU A 31 -15.04 0.27 4.09
C LEU A 31 -14.34 1.62 4.32
N PRO A 32 -14.44 2.18 5.53
CA PRO A 32 -13.71 3.37 5.90
C PRO A 32 -12.21 3.11 5.89
N LEU A 33 -11.48 4.07 5.33
CA LEU A 33 -10.01 4.04 5.24
C LEU A 33 -9.46 4.80 6.45
N TYR A 34 -9.24 4.10 7.57
CA TYR A 34 -8.75 4.71 8.80
C TYR A 34 -7.25 5.03 8.82
N GLN A 35 -6.50 4.57 7.81
CA GLN A 35 -5.04 4.68 7.80
C GLN A 35 -4.57 5.79 6.87
N THR A 36 -4.16 6.91 7.46
CA THR A 36 -3.16 7.77 6.83
C THR A 36 -1.83 7.04 6.89
N ARG A 37 -1.54 6.21 5.89
CA ARG A 37 -0.18 5.66 5.75
C ARG A 37 0.75 6.83 5.46
N THR A 38 1.61 7.17 6.42
CA THR A 38 2.71 8.08 6.18
C THR A 38 3.66 7.43 5.19
N LEU A 39 3.99 8.14 4.12
CA LEU A 39 4.97 7.67 3.17
C LEU A 39 6.33 7.54 3.90
N PRO A 40 7.02 6.40 3.81
CA PRO A 40 8.32 6.26 4.45
C PRO A 40 9.32 7.25 3.85
N SER A 41 10.21 7.78 4.68
CA SER A 41 11.32 8.61 4.20
C SER A 41 12.34 7.77 3.43
N HIS A 42 13.23 8.43 2.68
CA HIS A 42 14.38 7.75 2.07
C HIS A 42 15.28 7.06 3.11
N ALA A 43 15.33 7.57 4.35
CA ALA A 43 16.09 6.94 5.43
C ALA A 43 15.42 5.63 5.89
N ASP A 44 14.10 5.64 6.04
CA ASP A 44 13.31 4.45 6.44
C ASP A 44 13.44 3.34 5.40
N LEU A 45 13.37 3.70 4.12
CA LEU A 45 13.56 2.75 3.02
C LEU A 45 14.99 2.17 3.02
N ARG A 46 16.01 3.01 3.24
CA ARG A 46 17.41 2.56 3.31
C ARG A 46 17.66 1.66 4.52
N ALA A 47 17.01 1.91 5.66
CA ALA A 47 17.12 1.07 6.85
C ALA A 47 16.54 -0.34 6.65
N GLN A 48 15.56 -0.49 5.76
CA GLN A 48 14.96 -1.79 5.41
C GLN A 48 15.80 -2.61 4.42
N MET A 49 16.80 -2.01 3.76
CA MET A 49 17.64 -2.73 2.80
C MET A 49 18.70 -3.59 3.50
N PRO A 50 18.93 -4.83 3.05
CA PRO A 50 20.06 -5.63 3.52
C PRO A 50 21.39 -4.96 3.17
N ARG A 51 22.40 -5.12 4.02
CA ARG A 51 23.76 -4.66 3.70
C ARG A 51 24.32 -5.49 2.56
N LEU A 52 24.62 -4.82 1.45
CA LEU A 52 25.26 -5.43 0.29
C LEU A 52 26.79 -5.38 0.44
N PRO A 53 27.53 -6.32 -0.17
CA PRO A 53 28.98 -6.27 -0.23
C PRO A 53 29.46 -4.97 -0.87
N SER A 54 30.66 -4.51 -0.49
CA SER A 54 31.24 -3.33 -1.10
C SER A 54 31.50 -3.57 -2.58
N SER A 55 31.49 -2.49 -3.37
CA SER A 55 31.88 -2.56 -4.79
C SER A 55 33.28 -3.15 -4.97
N ALA A 56 34.21 -2.83 -4.06
CA ALA A 56 35.56 -3.38 -4.05
C ALA A 56 35.56 -4.91 -3.89
N ASP A 57 34.71 -5.45 -3.02
CA ASP A 57 34.59 -6.90 -2.83
C ASP A 57 33.98 -7.58 -4.05
N LEU A 58 32.98 -6.95 -4.68
CA LEU A 58 32.37 -7.47 -5.91
C LEU A 58 33.36 -7.46 -7.08
N ILE A 59 34.14 -6.38 -7.24
CA ILE A 59 35.17 -6.26 -8.28
C ILE A 59 36.28 -7.30 -8.08
N ARG A 60 36.71 -7.53 -6.83
CA ARG A 60 37.71 -8.55 -6.53
C ARG A 60 37.20 -9.94 -6.86
N LYS A 61 35.99 -10.29 -6.42
CA LYS A 61 35.35 -11.58 -6.74
C LYS A 61 35.21 -11.82 -8.24
N ASP A 62 34.80 -10.81 -9.01
CA ASP A 62 34.69 -10.93 -10.47
C ASP A 62 36.07 -11.12 -11.13
N ARG A 63 37.11 -10.42 -10.67
CA ARG A 63 38.48 -10.62 -11.16
C ARG A 63 38.98 -12.03 -10.87
N ASP A 64 38.83 -12.49 -9.63
CA ASP A 64 39.29 -13.81 -9.19
C ASP A 64 38.58 -14.95 -9.94
N ALA A 65 37.32 -14.74 -10.37
CA ALA A 65 36.56 -15.73 -11.14
C ALA A 65 36.93 -15.79 -12.63
N ARG A 66 37.67 -14.80 -13.16
CA ARG A 66 38.09 -14.71 -14.58
C ARG A 66 39.55 -15.11 -14.82
N GLY A 67 40.34 -15.25 -13.75
CA GLY A 67 41.73 -15.73 -13.79
C GLY A 67 41.82 -17.24 -13.69
#